data_AF-A0A7C6V0I3-F1
#
_entry.id   AF-A0A7C6V0I3-F1
#
_cell.length_a   1.000
_cell.length_b   1.000
_cell.length_c   1.000
_cell.angle_alpha   90.00
_cell.angle_beta   90.00
_cell.angle_gamma   90.00
#
_symmetry.space_group_name_H-M   'P 1'
#
loop_
_entity.id
_entity.type
_entity.pdbx_description
1 polymer ?
#
loop_
_entity_poly.entity_id
_entity_poly.type
_entity_poly.pdbx_seq_one_letter_code
_entity_poly.pdbx_strand_id
1 'polypeptide(L)'
;MEVLIIVLGLLTTGIIALVSLIVWRDRRELKLKQIAIEINRVEEILNNFYQNKQEFDKMLDSAKRYTDNAISQVEGQIKQIKNTLTHIEQRLPLVSLSGDKKETGRERERNHKTQGKGKSRGSRDPKHQSQKTGEIIKINDGEKYARIYEMAEKGLNTQEIAQKLNLGHDEVELVLELKGKKLS
;
A
#
# COMPACT_ATOMS: atom_id res chain seq x y z
N MET A 1 -64.31 -57.64 6.37
CA MET A 1 -63.35 -57.23 5.31
C MET A 1 -63.28 -55.72 5.18
N GLU A 2 -64.41 -55.01 5.07
CA GLU A 2 -64.46 -53.54 4.92
C GLU A 2 -63.72 -52.78 6.03
N VAL A 3 -63.92 -53.14 7.30
CA VAL A 3 -63.23 -52.50 8.44
C VAL A 3 -61.70 -52.65 8.37
N LEU A 4 -61.21 -53.82 7.94
CA LEU A 4 -59.77 -54.07 7.78
C LEU A 4 -59.17 -53.20 6.67
N ILE A 5 -59.90 -53.01 5.56
CA ILE A 5 -59.47 -52.16 4.45
C ILE A 5 -59.39 -50.69 4.88
N ILE A 6 -60.37 -50.21 5.67
CA ILE A 6 -60.37 -48.85 6.22
C ILE A 6 -59.17 -48.63 7.14
N VAL A 7 -58.90 -49.58 8.05
CA VAL A 7 -57.75 -49.50 8.96
C VAL A 7 -56.42 -49.51 8.19
N LEU A 8 -56.29 -50.33 7.15
CA LEU A 8 -55.11 -50.34 6.29
C LEU A 8 -54.94 -49.01 5.52
N GLY A 9 -56.04 -48.41 5.06
CA GLY A 9 -56.04 -47.11 4.40
C GLY A 9 -55.59 -45.97 5.32
N LEU A 10 -56.04 -45.99 6.58
CA LEU A 10 -55.61 -45.02 7.60
C LEU A 10 -54.13 -45.19 7.96
N LEU A 11 -53.65 -46.43 8.07
CA LEU A 11 -52.23 -46.71 8.32
C LEU A 11 -51.34 -46.24 7.17
N THR A 12 -51.72 -46.52 5.93
CA THR A 12 -50.94 -46.12 4.75
C THR A 12 -50.89 -44.61 4.58
N THR A 13 -52.03 -43.92 4.73
CA THR A 13 -52.07 -42.44 4.70
C THR A 13 -51.29 -41.81 5.86
N GLY A 14 -51.33 -42.40 7.05
CA GLY A 14 -50.53 -41.96 8.19
C GLY A 14 -49.02 -42.09 7.96
N ILE A 15 -48.58 -43.20 7.37
CA ILE A 15 -47.16 -43.41 7.00
C ILE A 15 -46.71 -42.40 5.94
N ILE A 16 -47.53 -42.15 4.91
CA ILE A 16 -47.23 -41.17 3.86
C ILE A 16 -47.12 -39.75 4.44
N ALA A 17 -48.00 -39.39 5.36
CA ALA A 17 -47.96 -38.09 6.04
C ALA A 17 -46.68 -37.93 6.88
N LEU A 18 -46.29 -38.96 7.63
CA LEU A 18 -45.05 -38.98 8.43
C LEU A 18 -43.80 -38.81 7.55
N VAL A 19 -43.70 -39.57 6.46
CA VAL A 19 -42.58 -39.47 5.52
C VAL A 19 -42.53 -38.06 4.91
N SER A 20 -43.68 -37.52 4.51
CA SER A 20 -43.77 -36.16 3.97
C SER A 20 -43.31 -35.10 4.98
N LEU A 21 -43.64 -35.28 6.27
CA LEU A 21 -43.21 -34.41 7.37
C LEU A 21 -41.69 -34.44 7.57
N ILE A 22 -41.10 -35.64 7.55
CA ILE A 22 -39.64 -35.82 7.68
C ILE A 22 -38.92 -35.17 6.51
N VAL A 23 -39.34 -35.45 5.27
CA VAL A 23 -38.74 -34.86 4.06
C VAL A 23 -38.87 -33.33 4.05
N TRP A 24 -40.02 -32.80 4.49
CA TRP A 24 -40.22 -31.36 4.58
C TRP A 24 -39.31 -30.71 5.63
N ARG A 25 -39.14 -31.36 6.79
CA ARG A 25 -38.23 -30.92 7.85
C ARG A 25 -36.78 -30.91 7.36
N ASP A 26 -36.31 -32.00 6.76
CA ASP A 26 -34.93 -32.10 6.24
C ASP A 26 -34.66 -31.02 5.19
N ARG A 27 -35.61 -30.77 4.29
CA ARG A 27 -35.47 -29.72 3.26
C ARG A 27 -35.42 -28.31 3.87
N ARG A 28 -36.10 -28.06 4.99
CA ARG A 28 -36.03 -26.80 5.73
C ARG A 28 -34.70 -26.66 6.47
N GLU A 29 -34.24 -27.72 7.13
CA GLU A 29 -32.97 -27.71 7.86
C GLU A 29 -31.78 -27.48 6.91
N LEU A 30 -31.79 -28.05 5.71
CA LEU A 30 -30.74 -27.80 4.71
C LEU A 30 -30.67 -26.32 4.29
N LYS A 31 -31.81 -25.67 4.08
CA LYS A 31 -31.86 -24.24 3.74
C LYS A 31 -31.37 -23.37 4.90
N LEU A 32 -31.75 -23.70 6.13
CA LEU A 32 -31.30 -22.98 7.32
C LEU A 32 -29.79 -23.09 7.53
N LYS A 33 -29.20 -24.27 7.28
CA LYS A 33 -27.75 -24.45 7.35
C LYS A 33 -27.00 -23.63 6.31
N GLN A 34 -27.51 -23.55 5.08
CA GLN A 34 -26.90 -22.69 4.04
C GLN A 34 -26.94 -21.22 4.43
N ILE A 35 -28.08 -20.73 4.93
CA ILE A 35 -28.22 -19.35 5.39
C ILE A 35 -27.31 -19.07 6.59
N ALA A 36 -27.18 -20.01 7.53
CA ALA A 36 -26.28 -19.85 8.67
C ALA A 36 -24.80 -19.75 8.25
N ILE A 37 -24.38 -20.50 7.23
CA ILE A 37 -23.03 -20.40 6.66
C ILE A 37 -22.80 -19.03 6.02
N GLU A 38 -23.78 -18.52 5.28
CA GLU A 38 -23.69 -17.20 4.66
C GLU A 38 -23.66 -16.08 5.72
N ILE A 39 -24.49 -16.18 6.76
CA ILE A 39 -24.47 -15.23 7.89
C ILE A 39 -23.10 -15.23 8.58
N ASN A 40 -22.54 -16.40 8.87
CA ASN A 40 -21.23 -16.50 9.51
C ASN A 40 -20.12 -15.87 8.64
N ARG A 41 -20.17 -16.05 7.32
CA ARG A 41 -19.21 -15.39 6.41
C ARG A 41 -19.36 -13.87 6.42
N VAL A 42 -20.59 -13.38 6.44
CA VAL A 42 -20.85 -11.93 6.52
C VAL A 42 -20.36 -11.38 7.86
N GLU A 43 -20.59 -12.09 8.96
CA GLU A 43 -20.12 -11.71 10.29
C GLU A 43 -18.58 -11.66 10.36
N GLU A 44 -17.90 -12.63 9.76
CA GLU A 44 -16.44 -12.64 9.65
C GLU A 44 -15.91 -11.43 8.86
N ILE A 45 -16.51 -11.13 7.71
CA ILE A 45 -16.17 -9.94 6.91
C ILE A 45 -16.39 -8.65 7.71
N LEU A 46 -17.49 -8.56 8.46
CA LEU A 46 -17.84 -7.38 9.23
C LEU A 46 -16.87 -7.18 10.41
N ASN A 47 -16.45 -8.26 11.05
CA ASN A 47 -15.43 -8.23 12.09
C ASN A 47 -14.07 -7.78 11.53
N ASN A 48 -13.65 -8.34 10.38
CA ASN A 48 -12.43 -7.92 9.70
C ASN A 48 -12.46 -6.44 9.31
N PHE A 49 -13.61 -5.95 8.83
CA PHE A 49 -13.79 -4.53 8.52
C PHE A 49 -13.65 -3.65 9.77
N TYR A 50 -14.22 -4.08 10.90
CA TYR A 50 -14.13 -3.34 12.15
C TYR A 50 -12.69 -3.29 12.68
N GLN A 51 -11.95 -4.40 12.60
CA GLN A 51 -10.53 -4.45 12.96
C GLN A 51 -9.69 -3.54 12.07
N ASN A 52 -9.87 -3.61 10.74
CA ASN A 52 -9.17 -2.73 9.81
C ASN A 52 -9.49 -1.26 10.08
N LYS A 53 -10.75 -0.92 10.38
CA LYS A 53 -11.11 0.45 10.73
C LYS A 53 -10.35 0.95 11.97
N GLN A 54 -10.26 0.13 13.02
CA GLN A 54 -9.47 0.49 14.20
C GLN A 54 -7.98 0.65 13.88
N GLU A 55 -7.43 -0.16 12.99
CA GLU A 55 -6.04 -0.04 12.55
C GLU A 55 -5.81 1.25 11.76
N PHE A 56 -6.72 1.61 10.86
CA PHE A 56 -6.69 2.88 10.13
C PHE A 56 -6.81 4.08 11.06
N ASP A 57 -7.70 4.04 12.05
CA ASP A 57 -7.84 5.12 13.04
C ASP A 57 -6.52 5.30 13.84
N LYS A 58 -5.88 4.20 14.25
CA LYS A 58 -4.57 4.23 14.92
C LYS A 58 -3.45 4.75 14.01
N MET A 59 -3.43 4.35 12.75
CA MET A 59 -2.48 4.86 11.76
C MET A 59 -2.67 6.36 11.53
N LEU A 60 -3.91 6.83 11.44
CA LEU A 60 -4.23 8.23 11.24
C LEU A 60 -3.82 9.08 12.45
N ASP A 61 -4.09 8.60 13.66
CA ASP A 61 -3.63 9.25 14.90
C ASP A 61 -2.09 9.29 14.98
N SER A 62 -1.43 8.20 14.57
CA SER A 62 0.04 8.15 14.53
C SER A 62 0.59 9.14 13.51
N ALA A 63 0.02 9.17 12.29
CA ALA A 63 0.41 10.11 11.25
C ALA A 63 0.22 11.55 11.72
N LYS A 64 -0.92 11.88 12.35
CA LYS A 64 -1.18 13.19 12.93
C LYS A 64 -0.11 13.58 13.96
N ARG A 65 0.23 12.69 14.90
CA ARG A 65 1.30 12.92 15.88
C ARG A 65 2.66 13.15 15.22
N TYR A 66 3.00 12.38 14.18
CA TYR A 66 4.22 12.61 13.40
C TYR A 66 4.22 13.98 12.73
N THR A 67 3.11 14.37 12.13
CA THR A 67 2.95 15.70 11.51
C THR A 67 3.08 16.81 12.54
N ASP A 68 2.41 16.71 13.69
CA ASP A 68 2.48 17.70 14.77
C ASP A 68 3.92 17.84 15.31
N ASN A 69 4.62 16.71 15.49
CA ASN A 69 6.03 16.71 15.88
C ASN A 69 6.93 17.34 14.81
N ALA A 70 6.70 17.04 13.53
CA ALA A 70 7.46 17.64 12.42
C ALA A 70 7.23 19.16 12.35
N ILE A 71 5.98 19.61 12.51
CA ILE A 71 5.63 21.04 12.58
C ILE A 71 6.37 21.70 13.75
N SER A 72 6.36 21.08 14.94
CA SER A 72 7.06 21.60 16.12
C SER A 72 8.58 21.72 15.89
N GLN A 73 9.20 20.73 15.25
CA GLN A 73 10.63 20.79 14.91
C GLN A 73 10.95 21.90 13.90
N VAL A 74 10.12 22.04 12.86
CA VAL A 74 10.25 23.12 11.86
C VAL A 74 10.07 24.48 12.52
N GLU A 75 9.08 24.66 13.38
CA GLU A 75 8.89 25.91 14.12
C GLU A 75 10.09 26.23 15.03
N GLY A 76 10.65 25.22 15.69
CA GLY A 76 11.87 25.35 16.48
C GLY A 76 13.07 25.80 15.63
N GLN A 77 13.27 25.21 14.46
CA GLN A 77 14.31 25.61 13.52
C GLN A 77 14.08 27.03 12.98
N ILE A 78 12.84 27.40 12.66
CA ILE A 78 12.50 28.77 12.23
C ILE A 78 12.83 29.79 13.34
N LYS A 79 12.52 29.48 14.60
CA LYS A 79 12.89 30.33 15.74
C LYS A 79 14.40 30.46 15.87
N GLN A 80 15.16 29.37 15.71
CA GLN A 80 16.62 29.41 15.70
C GLN A 80 17.16 30.27 14.56
N ILE A 81 16.63 30.13 13.34
CA ILE A 81 17.03 30.95 12.18
C ILE A 81 16.72 32.43 12.41
N LYS A 82 15.55 32.76 12.99
CA LYS A 82 15.22 34.14 13.34
C LYS A 82 16.17 34.70 14.40
N ASN A 83 16.54 33.90 15.39
CA ASN A 83 17.49 34.31 16.44
C ASN A 83 18.92 34.47 15.88
N THR A 84 19.35 33.61 14.95
CA THR A 84 20.66 33.78 14.29
C THR A 84 20.66 34.98 13.36
N LEU A 85 19.57 35.22 12.61
CA LEU A 85 19.43 36.38 11.73
C LEU A 85 19.48 37.69 12.55
N THR A 86 18.76 37.76 13.67
CA THR A 86 18.81 38.94 14.57
C THR A 86 20.19 39.13 15.21
N HIS A 87 20.91 38.05 15.55
CA HIS A 87 22.31 38.17 16.00
C HIS A 87 23.27 38.63 14.89
N ILE A 88 23.04 38.21 13.64
CA ILE A 88 23.83 38.66 12.48
C ILE A 88 23.52 40.14 12.19
N GLU A 89 22.25 40.52 12.22
CA GLU A 89 21.80 41.90 12.04
C GLU A 89 22.29 42.83 13.16
N GLN A 90 22.43 42.35 14.40
CA GLN A 90 23.06 43.10 15.49
C GLN A 90 24.60 43.22 15.34
N ARG A 91 25.27 42.28 14.65
CA ARG A 91 26.72 42.34 14.41
C ARG A 91 27.10 43.11 13.14
N LEU A 92 26.20 43.23 12.16
CA LEU A 92 26.39 44.04 10.96
C LEU A 92 26.62 45.54 11.21
N PRO A 93 25.94 46.25 12.13
CA PRO A 93 26.23 47.66 12.41
C PRO A 93 27.58 47.89 13.09
N LEU A 94 28.28 46.85 13.54
CA LEU A 94 29.63 46.95 14.12
C LEU A 94 30.75 46.76 13.07
N VAL A 95 30.46 46.13 11.93
CA VAL A 95 31.46 45.92 10.85
C VAL A 95 31.58 47.13 9.92
N SER A 96 30.59 48.04 9.91
CA SER A 96 30.64 49.29 9.13
C SER A 96 31.49 50.41 9.76
N LEU A 97 32.17 50.17 10.90
CA LEU A 97 32.91 51.21 11.63
C LEU A 97 34.35 50.84 12.03
N SER A 98 34.92 49.76 11.50
CA SER A 98 36.36 49.48 11.65
C SER A 98 37.05 49.55 10.31
N GLY A 99 37.48 50.78 9.98
CA GLY A 99 38.32 51.07 8.84
C GLY A 99 39.70 50.43 8.92
N ASP A 100 40.25 50.22 7.72
CA ASP A 100 41.66 50.21 7.36
C ASP A 100 42.66 49.47 8.27
N LYS A 101 43.17 48.34 7.75
CA LYS A 101 44.62 48.10 7.65
C LYS A 101 44.98 46.91 6.73
N LYS A 102 45.52 47.27 5.56
CA LYS A 102 46.70 46.71 4.86
C LYS A 102 46.94 45.18 4.82
N GLU A 103 46.91 44.69 3.57
CA GLU A 103 47.97 43.96 2.83
C GLU A 103 48.81 42.82 3.45
N THR A 104 49.13 41.88 2.54
CA THR A 104 50.09 40.74 2.59
C THR A 104 49.51 39.46 3.21
N GLY A 105 49.53 38.27 2.60
CA GLY A 105 50.37 37.73 1.53
C GLY A 105 51.14 36.52 2.07
N ARG A 106 50.94 35.34 1.44
CA ARG A 106 51.68 34.06 1.55
C ARG A 106 51.25 33.01 2.59
N GLU A 107 50.59 31.98 2.05
CA GLU A 107 51.06 30.59 1.95
C GLU A 107 51.86 29.98 3.13
N ARG A 108 51.33 28.87 3.66
CA ARG A 108 52.14 27.66 3.84
C ARG A 108 51.30 26.40 3.63
N GLU A 109 51.60 25.76 2.50
CA GLU A 109 51.29 24.39 2.14
C GLU A 109 51.54 23.40 3.29
N ARG A 110 50.63 22.43 3.44
CA ARG A 110 51.06 21.04 3.68
C ARG A 110 50.30 20.12 2.74
N ASN A 111 51.05 19.73 1.70
CA ASN A 111 50.87 18.58 0.84
C ASN A 111 50.30 17.35 1.56
N HIS A 112 49.35 16.67 0.91
CA HIS A 112 49.56 15.28 0.50
C HIS A 112 48.74 14.96 -0.75
N LYS A 113 49.46 14.89 -1.89
CA LYS A 113 49.04 14.23 -3.13
C LYS A 113 49.21 12.72 -2.98
N THR A 114 48.20 11.97 -3.39
CA THR A 114 48.31 10.65 -4.05
C THR A 114 47.28 10.67 -5.17
N GLN A 115 47.63 11.17 -6.35
CA GLN A 115 48.01 10.37 -7.53
C GLN A 115 47.16 9.09 -7.70
N GLY A 116 46.30 9.09 -8.73
CA GLY A 116 45.51 7.91 -9.09
C GLY A 116 44.57 8.11 -10.28
N LYS A 117 45.15 8.38 -11.46
CA LYS A 117 44.71 8.01 -12.83
C LYS A 117 43.21 7.70 -13.06
N GLY A 118 42.57 8.50 -13.91
CA GLY A 118 41.18 8.34 -14.30
C GLY A 118 40.85 7.13 -15.18
N LYS A 119 39.54 6.94 -15.40
CA LYS A 119 38.94 6.43 -16.64
C LYS A 119 37.44 6.73 -16.64
N SER A 120 36.99 7.37 -17.70
CA SER A 120 35.60 7.48 -18.11
C SER A 120 35.12 6.15 -18.71
N ARG A 121 33.79 5.96 -18.73
CA ARG A 121 32.96 4.96 -19.43
C ARG A 121 32.74 3.59 -18.76
N GLY A 122 31.46 3.21 -18.75
CA GLY A 122 31.02 1.84 -19.00
C GLY A 122 30.17 1.23 -17.90
N SER A 123 28.85 1.27 -18.11
CA SER A 123 27.93 0.14 -17.95
C SER A 123 28.34 -0.97 -16.97
N ARG A 124 27.61 -1.07 -15.86
CA ARG A 124 27.42 -2.33 -15.15
C ARG A 124 25.93 -2.62 -15.04
N ASP A 125 25.46 -3.44 -15.97
CA ASP A 125 24.37 -4.36 -15.72
C ASP A 125 24.64 -5.15 -14.43
N PRO A 126 23.67 -5.27 -13.52
CA PRO A 126 23.52 -6.48 -12.74
C PRO A 126 22.76 -7.50 -13.61
N LYS A 127 23.45 -8.59 -13.93
CA LYS A 127 22.84 -9.83 -14.43
C LYS A 127 21.60 -10.18 -13.61
N HIS A 128 20.43 -10.23 -14.24
CA HIS A 128 19.41 -11.19 -13.83
C HIS A 128 19.23 -12.20 -14.95
N GLN A 129 19.52 -13.45 -14.57
CA GLN A 129 19.33 -14.63 -15.39
C GLN A 129 17.88 -14.65 -15.89
N SER A 130 17.74 -14.69 -17.22
CA SER A 130 16.61 -15.28 -17.88
C SER A 130 16.48 -16.74 -17.39
N GLN A 131 15.64 -16.97 -16.39
CA GLN A 131 15.07 -18.28 -16.13
C GLN A 131 13.66 -18.30 -16.72
N LYS A 132 13.60 -18.78 -17.97
CA LYS A 132 12.40 -19.40 -18.50
C LYS A 132 12.11 -20.64 -17.68
N THR A 133 11.16 -20.59 -16.75
CA THR A 133 10.38 -21.76 -16.35
C THR A 133 9.04 -21.27 -15.82
N GLY A 134 7.95 -21.82 -16.36
CA GLY A 134 6.58 -21.36 -16.11
C GLY A 134 6.11 -21.59 -14.68
N GLU A 135 6.48 -20.69 -13.78
CA GLU A 135 5.72 -20.44 -12.56
C GLU A 135 4.75 -19.30 -12.84
N ILE A 136 3.47 -19.64 -12.77
CA ILE A 136 2.41 -18.66 -12.63
C ILE A 136 2.68 -17.93 -11.33
N ILE A 137 3.33 -16.76 -11.43
CA ILE A 137 3.44 -15.81 -10.33
C ILE A 137 2.00 -15.47 -9.98
N LYS A 138 1.48 -16.04 -8.89
CA LYS A 138 0.21 -15.60 -8.31
C LYS A 138 0.46 -14.22 -7.74
N ILE A 139 0.25 -13.20 -8.58
CA ILE A 139 0.38 -11.80 -8.19
C ILE A 139 -0.81 -11.47 -7.30
N ASN A 140 -0.61 -11.61 -5.99
CA ASN A 140 -1.56 -11.22 -4.96
C ASN A 140 -1.31 -9.76 -4.54
N ASP A 141 -1.35 -8.83 -5.50
CA ASP A 141 -1.04 -7.42 -5.25
C ASP A 141 -2.08 -6.50 -5.91
N GLY A 142 -3.34 -6.60 -5.48
CA GLY A 142 -4.42 -5.68 -5.89
C GLY A 142 -4.06 -4.19 -5.65
N GLU A 143 -3.27 -3.91 -4.62
CA GLU A 143 -2.80 -2.57 -4.29
C GLU A 143 -1.76 -2.02 -5.28
N LYS A 144 -0.86 -2.88 -5.79
CA LYS A 144 0.14 -2.44 -6.78
C LYS A 144 -0.53 -2.09 -8.11
N TYR A 145 -1.52 -2.89 -8.53
CA TYR A 145 -2.29 -2.61 -9.74
C TYR A 145 -3.13 -1.32 -9.62
N ALA A 146 -3.69 -1.05 -8.44
CA ALA A 146 -4.39 0.22 -8.18
C ALA A 146 -3.43 1.42 -8.30
N ARG A 147 -2.21 1.31 -7.77
CA ARG A 147 -1.18 2.35 -7.88
C ARG A 147 -0.67 2.57 -9.31
N ILE A 148 -0.51 1.50 -10.09
CA ILE A 148 -0.18 1.61 -11.53
C ILE A 148 -1.24 2.45 -12.24
N TYR A 149 -2.52 2.14 -11.98
CA TYR A 149 -3.63 2.83 -12.62
C TYR A 149 -3.74 4.30 -12.20
N GLU A 150 -3.53 4.60 -10.91
CA GLU A 150 -3.55 5.96 -10.38
C GLU A 150 -2.43 6.81 -11.01
N MET A 151 -1.22 6.27 -11.17
CA MET A 151 -0.13 7.00 -11.82
C MET A 151 -0.34 7.17 -13.33
N ALA A 152 -0.96 6.18 -13.98
CA ALA A 152 -1.40 6.29 -15.36
C ALA A 152 -2.52 7.35 -15.52
N GLU A 153 -3.38 7.54 -14.53
CA GLU A 153 -4.37 8.64 -14.51
C GLU A 153 -3.76 10.01 -14.32
N LYS A 154 -2.65 10.09 -13.60
CA LYS A 154 -1.84 11.30 -13.46
C LYS A 154 -1.00 11.61 -14.71
N GLY A 155 -1.11 10.81 -15.78
CA GLY A 155 -0.43 11.05 -17.06
C GLY A 155 1.06 10.68 -17.07
N LEU A 156 1.52 9.85 -16.13
CA LEU A 156 2.91 9.40 -16.13
C LEU A 156 3.16 8.36 -17.23
N ASN A 157 4.35 8.41 -17.82
CA ASN A 157 4.78 7.45 -18.82
C ASN A 157 5.00 6.07 -18.17
N THR A 158 4.66 5.00 -18.89
CA THR A 158 4.81 3.59 -18.50
C THR A 158 6.21 3.28 -17.98
N GLN A 159 7.27 3.89 -18.54
CA GLN A 159 8.65 3.74 -18.05
C GLN A 159 8.88 4.37 -16.67
N GLU A 160 8.24 5.51 -16.37
CA GLU A 160 8.36 6.19 -15.08
C GLU A 160 7.56 5.46 -14.00
N ILE A 161 6.41 4.89 -14.38
CA ILE A 161 5.58 4.05 -13.49
C ILE A 161 6.35 2.78 -13.12
N ALA A 162 7.00 2.14 -14.10
CA ALA A 162 7.85 0.96 -13.88
C ALA A 162 9.02 1.26 -12.93
N GLN A 163 9.71 2.40 -13.12
CA GLN A 163 10.80 2.82 -12.22
C GLN A 163 10.31 3.13 -10.80
N LYS A 164 9.15 3.79 -10.65
CA LYS A 164 8.62 4.17 -9.33
C LYS A 164 8.09 2.99 -8.52
N LEU A 165 7.55 1.97 -9.19
CA LEU A 165 7.02 0.77 -8.54
C LEU A 165 7.99 -0.41 -8.54
N ASN A 166 9.20 -0.23 -9.12
CA ASN A 166 10.18 -1.27 -9.29
C ASN A 166 9.59 -2.51 -10.01
N LEU A 167 8.82 -2.26 -11.07
CA LEU A 167 8.15 -3.26 -11.89
C LEU A 167 8.80 -3.33 -13.29
N GLY A 168 8.60 -4.45 -13.98
CA GLY A 168 8.98 -4.56 -15.38
C GLY A 168 8.14 -3.62 -16.26
N HIS A 169 8.73 -3.05 -17.31
CA HIS A 169 7.98 -2.24 -18.28
C HIS A 169 6.79 -3.02 -18.87
N ASP A 170 7.06 -4.27 -19.27
CA ASP A 170 6.08 -5.20 -19.83
C ASP A 170 4.94 -5.53 -18.86
N GLU A 171 5.21 -5.55 -17.55
CA GLU A 171 4.20 -5.82 -16.52
C GLU A 171 3.25 -4.63 -16.36
N VAL A 172 3.78 -3.41 -16.41
CA VAL A 172 2.98 -2.19 -16.33
C VAL A 172 2.14 -2.02 -17.60
N GLU A 173 2.72 -2.29 -18.77
CA GLU A 173 2.02 -2.26 -20.06
C GLU A 173 0.88 -3.28 -20.08
N LEU A 174 1.14 -4.53 -19.67
CA LEU A 174 0.12 -5.58 -19.61
C LEU A 174 -1.06 -5.18 -18.70
N VAL A 175 -0.78 -4.58 -17.54
CA VAL A 175 -1.85 -4.14 -16.61
C VAL A 175 -2.69 -3.01 -17.18
N LEU A 176 -2.07 -2.08 -17.89
CA LEU A 176 -2.76 -0.97 -18.53
C LEU A 176 -3.58 -1.44 -19.75
N GLU A 177 -3.06 -2.42 -20.51
CA GLU A 177 -3.77 -3.05 -21.62
C GLU A 177 -4.98 -3.87 -21.17
N LEU A 178 -4.83 -4.70 -20.13
CA LEU A 178 -5.92 -5.51 -19.56
C LEU A 178 -7.09 -4.65 -19.07
N LYS A 179 -6.84 -3.38 -18.72
CA LYS A 179 -7.85 -2.42 -18.24
C LYS A 179 -8.24 -1.36 -19.28
N GLY A 180 -7.77 -1.48 -20.52
CA GLY A 180 -8.18 -0.66 -21.65
C GLY A 180 -7.62 0.76 -21.70
N LYS A 181 -6.56 1.08 -20.95
CA LYS A 181 -5.96 2.42 -20.92
C LYS A 181 -4.66 2.44 -21.74
N LYS A 182 -4.77 2.78 -23.03
CA LYS A 182 -3.59 3.04 -23.86
C LYS A 182 -3.05 4.44 -23.55
N LEU A 183 -1.92 4.51 -22.85
CA LEU A 183 -1.12 5.72 -22.77
C LEU A 183 -0.02 5.59 -23.83
N SER A 184 -0.25 6.22 -24.97
CA SER A 184 0.71 6.34 -26.07
C SER A 184 1.43 7.67 -26.01
#